data_AF-A0A967SWF6-F1
#
_entry.id   AF-A0A967SWF6-F1
#
_cell.length_a   1.000
_cell.length_b   1.000
_cell.length_c   1.000
_cell.angle_alpha   90.00
_cell.angle_beta   90.00
_cell.angle_gamma   90.00
#
_symmetry.space_group_name_H-M   'P 1'
#
loop_
_entity.id
_entity.type
_entity.pdbx_description
1 polymer ?
#
loop_
_entity_poly.entity_id
_entity_poly.type
_entity_poly.pdbx_seq_one_letter_code
_entity_poly.pdbx_strand_id
1 'polypeptide(L)'
;IHVPYQTPISTIREKLEQRPSIQRKIDTILEQSSKASEHIQNGYKDILKKTDFRSVTDAAHDVFGAMIEETQSREADMLLMGWQGGFSVGRIYNSPVQRIIKNLKADVGILKNRGLEKIDSILLPWGGGLHAWLGLELAVRIARIHDAELKILRLVREGTNIDDERESLLETIDPLVNDFDKLNLDIRLAEDVTSGIMADFEDDAHDLVIIGASREWGIRNVLIGTIPDIIADRAPCSVLMVRRYVSEHWKVKASEGFKRIRENLGLTSSPATNQE
;
A
#
# COMPACT_ATOMS: atom_id res chain seq x y z
N ILE A 1 28.06 -5.31 13.01
CA ILE A 1 29.22 -4.97 13.88
C ILE A 1 28.81 -5.39 15.27
N HIS A 2 29.56 -6.27 15.93
CA HIS A 2 29.28 -6.59 17.33
C HIS A 2 30.01 -5.56 18.19
N VAL A 3 29.26 -4.58 18.69
CA VAL A 3 29.74 -3.54 19.60
C VAL A 3 29.03 -3.74 20.94
N PRO A 4 29.71 -3.57 22.09
CA PRO A 4 29.06 -3.63 23.39
C PRO A 4 27.85 -2.69 23.46
N TYR A 5 26.80 -3.08 24.18
CA TYR A 5 25.56 -2.29 24.32
C TYR A 5 25.78 -0.85 24.86
N GLN A 6 26.90 -0.62 25.56
CA GLN A 6 27.28 0.68 26.13
C GLN A 6 28.05 1.58 25.15
N THR A 7 28.26 1.15 23.91
CA THR A 7 29.00 1.94 22.92
C THR A 7 28.16 3.16 22.51
N PRO A 8 28.69 4.40 22.61
CA PRO A 8 27.98 5.58 22.14
C PRO A 8 27.61 5.47 20.65
N ILE A 9 26.41 5.92 20.29
CA ILE A 9 25.92 5.91 18.90
C ILE A 9 26.89 6.65 17.96
N SER A 10 27.50 7.74 18.41
CA SER A 10 28.50 8.51 17.65
C SER A 10 29.68 7.65 17.19
N THR A 11 30.18 6.78 18.06
CA THR A 11 31.29 5.86 17.77
C THR A 11 30.90 4.76 16.79
N ILE A 12 29.63 4.35 16.79
CA ILE A 12 29.12 3.37 15.81
C ILE A 12 28.93 4.05 14.45
N ARG A 13 28.41 5.28 14.42
CA ARG A 13 28.19 6.08 13.22
C ARG A 13 29.51 6.33 12.47
N GLU A 14 30.55 6.73 13.19
CA GLU A 14 31.91 6.92 12.63
C GLU A 14 32.50 5.61 12.05
N LYS A 15 32.21 4.46 12.68
CA LYS A 15 32.64 3.14 12.17
C LYS A 15 31.81 2.64 10.98
N LEU A 16 30.57 3.10 10.83
CA LEU A 16 29.69 2.74 9.71
C LEU A 16 30.08 3.52 8.44
N GLU A 17 30.40 4.80 8.58
CA GLU A 17 30.88 5.66 7.48
C GLU A 17 32.18 5.13 6.84
N GLN A 18 33.03 4.45 7.61
CA GLN A 18 34.32 3.93 7.15
C GLN A 18 34.24 2.57 6.41
N ARG A 19 33.05 2.00 6.16
CA ARG A 19 32.93 0.65 5.54
C ARG A 19 32.53 0.65 4.04
N PRO A 20 33.44 0.26 3.13
CA PRO A 20 33.15 0.11 1.69
C PRO A 20 32.25 -1.10 1.33
N SER A 21 31.82 -1.90 2.31
CA SER A 21 30.92 -3.05 2.09
C SER A 21 29.45 -2.67 1.94
N ILE A 22 29.06 -1.48 2.38
CA ILE A 22 27.67 -0.98 2.29
C ILE A 22 27.45 -0.35 0.92
N GLN A 23 28.39 0.49 0.45
CA GLN A 23 28.41 1.00 -0.92
C GLN A 23 28.26 -0.13 -1.94
N ARG A 24 29.03 -1.21 -1.80
CA ARG A 24 28.90 -2.40 -2.64
C ARG A 24 27.51 -3.05 -2.62
N LYS A 25 26.81 -3.08 -1.47
CA LYS A 25 25.44 -3.62 -1.41
C LYS A 25 24.44 -2.70 -2.10
N ILE A 26 24.61 -1.38 -1.96
CA ILE A 26 23.81 -0.38 -2.66
C ILE A 26 24.04 -0.50 -4.16
N ASP A 27 25.30 -0.55 -4.59
CA ASP A 27 25.68 -0.73 -5.99
C ASP A 27 25.13 -2.06 -6.53
N THR A 28 25.13 -3.13 -5.72
CA THR A 28 24.52 -4.42 -6.08
C THR A 28 23.00 -4.31 -6.22
N ILE A 29 22.32 -3.58 -5.33
CA ILE A 29 20.87 -3.33 -5.43
C ILE A 29 20.56 -2.47 -6.65
N LEU A 30 21.40 -1.48 -6.97
CA LEU A 30 21.29 -0.63 -8.16
C LEU A 30 21.59 -1.40 -9.47
N GLU A 31 22.53 -2.35 -9.46
CA GLU A 31 22.79 -3.28 -10.56
C GLU A 31 21.64 -4.28 -10.73
N GLN A 32 21.11 -4.82 -9.62
CA GLN A 32 19.93 -5.68 -9.63
C GLN A 32 18.68 -4.92 -10.10
N SER A 33 18.51 -3.65 -9.71
CA SER A 33 17.44 -2.80 -10.24
C SER A 33 17.65 -2.46 -11.71
N SER A 34 18.90 -2.42 -12.19
CA SER A 34 19.21 -2.27 -13.61
C SER A 34 18.82 -3.51 -14.41
N LYS A 35 18.92 -4.72 -13.84
CA LYS A 35 18.35 -5.95 -14.42
C LYS A 35 16.82 -5.97 -14.35
N ALA A 36 16.23 -5.57 -13.23
CA ALA A 36 14.77 -5.41 -13.10
C ALA A 36 14.21 -4.35 -14.09
N SER A 37 15.05 -3.39 -14.52
CA SER A 37 14.71 -2.41 -15.55
C SER A 37 14.50 -3.02 -16.94
N GLU A 38 14.87 -4.29 -17.18
CA GLU A 38 14.52 -5.00 -18.41
C GLU A 38 13.00 -5.18 -18.55
N HIS A 39 12.29 -5.31 -17.43
CA HIS A 39 10.83 -5.45 -17.37
C HIS A 39 10.08 -4.12 -17.19
N ILE A 40 10.77 -2.99 -17.38
CA ILE A 40 10.20 -1.65 -17.28
C ILE A 40 10.07 -1.04 -18.67
N GLN A 41 8.93 -0.42 -18.97
CA GLN A 41 8.72 0.30 -20.23
C GLN A 41 9.81 1.36 -20.45
N ASN A 42 10.29 1.48 -21.70
CA ASN A 42 11.45 2.32 -22.04
C ASN A 42 11.30 3.79 -21.61
N GLY A 43 10.09 4.35 -21.58
CA GLY A 43 9.83 5.73 -21.11
C GLY A 43 10.14 5.95 -19.62
N TYR A 44 10.09 4.89 -18.80
CA TYR A 44 10.31 4.97 -17.36
C TYR A 44 11.77 4.69 -16.94
N LYS A 45 12.60 4.14 -17.83
CA LYS A 45 14.04 3.94 -17.58
C LYS A 45 14.77 5.25 -17.28
N ASP A 46 14.34 6.33 -17.93
CA ASP A 46 14.93 7.65 -17.70
C ASP A 46 14.45 8.30 -16.40
N ILE A 47 13.33 7.86 -15.82
CA ILE A 47 12.89 8.31 -14.49
C ILE A 47 13.85 7.77 -13.43
N LEU A 48 14.16 6.47 -13.46
CA LEU A 48 15.10 5.87 -12.51
C LEU A 48 16.47 6.55 -12.55
N LYS A 49 16.95 6.93 -13.75
CA LYS A 49 18.23 7.67 -13.90
C LYS A 49 18.18 9.08 -13.30
N LYS A 50 16.99 9.70 -13.25
CA LYS A 50 16.78 11.05 -12.70
C LYS A 50 16.39 11.03 -11.22
N THR A 51 16.04 9.87 -10.67
CA THR A 51 15.75 9.69 -9.25
C THR A 51 17.06 9.72 -8.45
N ASP A 52 17.11 10.60 -7.44
CA ASP A 52 18.22 10.64 -6.49
C ASP A 52 18.07 9.51 -5.46
N PHE A 53 18.96 8.52 -5.53
CA PHE A 53 19.02 7.43 -4.57
C PHE A 53 20.06 7.75 -3.50
N ARG A 54 19.58 7.99 -2.28
CA ARG A 54 20.44 8.20 -1.10
C ARG A 54 20.35 7.00 -0.19
N SER A 55 21.49 6.35 0.05
CA SER A 55 21.56 5.39 1.13
C SER A 55 21.90 6.09 2.44
N VAL A 56 21.14 5.75 3.48
CA VAL A 56 21.39 6.20 4.84
C VAL A 56 21.61 4.96 5.69
N THR A 57 22.73 4.94 6.42
CA THR A 57 22.99 3.92 7.42
C THR A 57 23.16 4.63 8.76
N ASP A 58 22.38 4.22 9.75
CA ASP A 58 22.48 4.79 11.09
C ASP A 58 22.44 3.71 12.17
N ALA A 59 22.95 4.05 13.35
CA ALA A 59 22.90 3.22 14.54
C ALA A 59 21.86 3.78 15.52
N ALA A 60 20.92 2.95 15.94
CA ALA A 60 19.87 3.34 16.86
C ALA A 60 19.73 2.32 17.99
N HIS A 61 19.43 2.81 19.21
CA HIS A 61 19.00 1.97 20.31
C HIS A 61 17.60 1.37 20.07
N ASP A 62 16.79 2.06 19.26
CA ASP A 62 15.47 1.64 18.81
C ASP A 62 15.35 1.86 17.30
N VAL A 63 15.58 0.78 16.53
CA VAL A 63 15.58 0.81 15.07
C VAL A 63 14.25 1.30 14.49
N PHE A 64 13.13 1.05 15.16
CA PHE A 64 11.81 1.40 14.65
C PHE A 64 11.37 2.80 15.05
N GLY A 65 11.74 3.23 16.25
CA GLY A 65 11.69 4.65 16.62
C GLY A 65 12.51 5.50 15.64
N ALA A 66 13.73 5.07 15.32
CA ALA A 66 14.60 5.74 14.36
C ALA A 66 13.99 5.76 12.95
N MET A 67 13.35 4.69 12.47
CA MET A 67 12.64 4.73 11.18
C MET A 67 11.52 5.78 11.16
N ILE A 68 10.74 5.89 12.24
CA ILE A 68 9.68 6.90 12.33
C ILE A 68 10.29 8.31 12.33
N GLU A 69 11.29 8.52 13.17
CA GLU A 69 11.99 9.80 13.30
C GLU A 69 12.65 10.21 11.98
N GLU A 70 13.41 9.33 11.33
CA GLU A 70 14.06 9.60 10.05
C GLU A 70 13.06 9.88 8.92
N THR A 71 11.93 9.15 8.89
CA THR A 71 10.87 9.41 7.89
C THR A 71 10.30 10.81 8.09
N GLN A 72 10.04 11.21 9.35
CA GLN A 72 9.46 12.51 9.68
C GLN A 72 10.45 13.67 9.54
N SER A 73 11.70 13.49 9.97
CA SER A 73 12.75 14.52 9.94
C SER A 73 13.17 14.86 8.51
N ARG A 74 13.07 13.89 7.60
CA ARG A 74 13.30 14.07 6.17
C ARG A 74 12.07 14.52 5.40
N GLU A 75 10.95 14.73 6.09
CA GLU A 75 9.66 15.10 5.48
C GLU A 75 9.26 14.12 4.37
N ALA A 76 9.55 12.83 4.54
CA ALA A 76 9.20 11.82 3.55
C ALA A 76 7.69 11.54 3.59
N ASP A 77 7.05 11.59 2.42
CA ASP A 77 5.60 11.38 2.29
C ASP A 77 5.17 9.93 2.54
N MET A 78 6.09 8.98 2.37
CA MET A 78 5.81 7.54 2.50
C MET A 78 7.00 6.75 3.03
N LEU A 79 6.72 5.76 3.87
CA LEU A 79 7.65 4.69 4.26
C LEU A 79 7.22 3.37 3.61
N LEU A 80 8.11 2.78 2.80
CA LEU A 80 7.93 1.45 2.22
C LEU A 80 8.87 0.45 2.93
N MET A 81 8.32 -0.67 3.39
CA MET A 81 9.10 -1.71 4.08
C MET A 81 8.65 -3.13 3.74
N GLY A 82 9.53 -4.10 3.95
CA GLY A 82 9.20 -5.53 3.79
C GLY A 82 8.59 -6.13 5.05
N TRP A 83 7.70 -7.11 4.88
CA TRP A 83 7.21 -7.98 5.94
C TRP A 83 7.79 -9.39 5.80
N GLN A 84 8.39 -9.89 6.88
CA GLN A 84 9.00 -11.21 6.93
C GLN A 84 8.21 -12.13 7.89
N GLY A 85 7.43 -13.05 7.32
CA GLY A 85 6.75 -14.15 8.00
C GLY A 85 5.21 -14.14 8.01
N GLY A 86 4.61 -14.97 8.85
CA GLY A 86 3.14 -15.17 8.90
C GLY A 86 2.36 -14.06 9.62
N PHE A 87 1.04 -14.08 9.55
CA PHE A 87 0.16 -13.06 10.17
C PHE A 87 -0.56 -13.60 11.42
N SER A 88 0.21 -14.09 12.40
CA SER A 88 -0.36 -14.50 13.68
C SER A 88 -0.45 -13.33 14.65
N VAL A 89 -1.46 -13.35 15.55
CA VAL A 89 -1.66 -12.31 16.58
C VAL A 89 -0.37 -12.08 17.37
N GLY A 90 0.34 -13.13 17.79
CA GLY A 90 1.60 -13.00 18.55
C GLY A 90 2.75 -12.38 17.76
N ARG A 91 2.73 -12.42 16.42
CA ARG A 91 3.74 -11.80 15.56
C ARG A 91 3.37 -10.36 15.17
N ILE A 92 2.09 -10.03 15.16
CA ILE A 92 1.56 -8.70 14.81
C ILE A 92 1.48 -7.80 16.04
N TYR A 93 1.02 -8.34 17.16
CA TYR A 93 0.79 -7.62 18.40
C TYR A 93 2.11 -7.12 19.00
N ASN A 94 2.17 -5.83 19.33
CA ASN A 94 3.40 -5.16 19.78
C ASN A 94 4.58 -5.37 18.81
N SER A 95 4.28 -5.75 17.56
CA SER A 95 5.31 -5.85 16.56
C SER A 95 5.84 -4.47 16.26
N PRO A 96 7.11 -4.38 15.88
CA PRO A 96 7.67 -3.09 15.54
C PRO A 96 6.98 -2.40 14.36
N VAL A 97 6.46 -3.19 13.41
CA VAL A 97 5.69 -2.69 12.27
C VAL A 97 4.36 -2.08 12.73
N GLN A 98 3.68 -2.72 13.69
CA GLN A 98 2.46 -2.17 14.28
C GLN A 98 2.71 -0.82 14.96
N ARG A 99 3.88 -0.64 15.60
CA ARG A 99 4.29 0.64 16.18
C ARG A 99 4.51 1.71 15.10
N ILE A 100 5.13 1.37 13.98
CA ILE A 100 5.28 2.28 12.83
C ILE A 100 3.92 2.70 12.31
N ILE A 101 3.03 1.75 12.01
CA ILE A 101 1.69 2.02 11.48
C ILE A 101 0.90 2.99 12.38
N LYS A 102 1.01 2.84 13.70
CA LYS A 102 0.28 3.66 14.67
C LYS A 102 0.84 5.07 14.84
N ASN A 103 2.16 5.25 14.76
CA ASN A 103 2.81 6.50 15.16
C ASN A 103 3.36 7.31 13.98
N LEU A 104 3.52 6.69 12.81
CA LEU A 104 4.07 7.38 11.64
C LEU A 104 3.05 8.36 11.04
N LYS A 105 3.52 9.59 10.85
CA LYS A 105 2.78 10.70 10.22
C LYS A 105 3.09 10.81 8.71
N ALA A 106 3.09 9.67 8.04
CA ALA A 106 3.34 9.52 6.61
C ALA A 106 2.62 8.26 6.11
N ASP A 107 2.43 8.17 4.80
CA ASP A 107 1.87 6.97 4.18
C ASP A 107 2.77 5.77 4.47
N VAL A 108 2.18 4.58 4.57
CA VAL A 108 2.92 3.34 4.85
C VAL A 108 2.58 2.32 3.78
N GLY A 109 3.61 1.73 3.19
CA GLY A 109 3.52 0.54 2.35
C GLY A 109 4.27 -0.63 3.01
N ILE A 110 3.63 -1.78 3.09
CA ILE A 110 4.23 -3.01 3.63
C ILE A 110 4.11 -4.09 2.57
N LEU A 111 5.25 -4.51 2.03
CA LEU A 111 5.32 -5.56 1.03
C LEU A 111 5.59 -6.91 1.68
N LYS A 112 4.62 -7.82 1.61
CA LYS A 112 4.87 -9.25 1.80
C LYS A 112 5.28 -9.85 0.46
N ASN A 113 6.59 -9.97 0.27
CA ASN A 113 7.17 -10.53 -0.95
C ASN A 113 7.05 -12.07 -0.97
N ARG A 114 6.54 -12.63 -2.07
CA ARG A 114 6.47 -14.06 -2.36
C ARG A 114 7.21 -14.43 -3.66
N GLY A 115 8.34 -13.79 -3.91
CA GLY A 115 9.13 -14.00 -5.14
C GLY A 115 8.68 -13.10 -6.29
N LEU A 116 8.37 -11.83 -6.00
CA LEU A 116 8.03 -10.84 -7.01
C LEU A 116 9.26 -10.54 -7.88
N GLU A 117 9.27 -11.08 -9.09
CA GLU A 117 10.32 -10.83 -10.09
C GLU A 117 9.79 -9.99 -11.27
N LYS A 118 8.55 -10.24 -11.68
CA LYS A 118 7.84 -9.55 -12.76
C LYS A 118 6.43 -9.18 -12.29
N ILE A 119 5.86 -8.13 -12.88
CA ILE A 119 4.51 -7.65 -12.59
C ILE A 119 3.79 -7.50 -13.92
N ASP A 120 3.00 -8.51 -14.31
CA ASP A 120 2.13 -8.49 -15.49
C ASP A 120 0.66 -8.30 -15.11
N SER A 121 0.26 -8.75 -13.91
CA SER A 121 -1.11 -8.60 -13.41
C SER A 121 -1.14 -8.10 -11.95
N ILE A 122 -1.91 -7.04 -11.73
CA ILE A 122 -2.14 -6.43 -10.42
C ILE A 122 -3.63 -6.53 -10.06
N LEU A 123 -3.92 -7.11 -8.90
CA LEU A 123 -5.25 -7.08 -8.30
C LEU A 123 -5.34 -5.95 -7.26
N LEU A 124 -6.37 -5.13 -7.35
CA LEU A 124 -6.72 -4.10 -6.36
C LEU A 124 -8.16 -4.31 -5.86
N PRO A 125 -8.37 -4.95 -4.70
CA PRO A 125 -9.68 -4.99 -4.06
C PRO A 125 -10.14 -3.59 -3.62
N TRP A 126 -11.32 -3.17 -4.09
CA TRP A 126 -11.79 -1.80 -3.95
C TRP A 126 -12.91 -1.62 -2.91
N GLY A 127 -12.55 -0.95 -1.81
CA GLY A 127 -13.49 -0.54 -0.76
C GLY A 127 -13.92 0.94 -0.82
N GLY A 128 -13.37 1.75 -1.73
CA GLY A 128 -13.65 3.20 -1.84
C GLY A 128 -13.08 4.09 -0.72
N GLY A 129 -12.46 3.49 0.30
CA GLY A 129 -11.85 4.24 1.41
C GLY A 129 -10.52 4.88 1.06
N LEU A 130 -10.04 5.79 1.90
CA LEU A 130 -8.79 6.55 1.72
C LEU A 130 -7.55 5.69 1.50
N HIS A 131 -7.50 4.52 2.15
CA HIS A 131 -6.39 3.59 1.98
C HIS A 131 -6.48 2.86 0.62
N ALA A 132 -7.69 2.60 0.11
CA ALA A 132 -7.89 2.05 -1.23
C ALA A 132 -7.46 3.06 -2.30
N TRP A 133 -7.72 4.36 -2.08
CA TRP A 133 -7.22 5.43 -2.95
C TRP A 133 -5.70 5.46 -3.07
N LEU A 134 -4.97 5.39 -1.95
CA LEU A 134 -3.52 5.23 -1.99
C LEU A 134 -3.11 3.96 -2.75
N GLY A 135 -3.87 2.87 -2.55
CA GLY A 135 -3.67 1.62 -3.29
C GLY A 135 -3.80 1.81 -4.80
N LEU A 136 -4.84 2.51 -5.26
CA LEU A 136 -5.08 2.81 -6.67
C LEU A 136 -3.98 3.71 -7.26
N GLU A 137 -3.59 4.77 -6.55
CA GLU A 137 -2.50 5.66 -6.99
C GLU A 137 -1.19 4.89 -7.21
N LEU A 138 -0.87 3.96 -6.31
CA LEU A 138 0.31 3.09 -6.44
C LEU A 138 0.12 2.05 -7.54
N ALA A 139 -1.06 1.42 -7.62
CA ALA A 139 -1.38 0.41 -8.61
C ALA A 139 -1.25 0.93 -10.04
N VAL A 140 -1.84 2.09 -10.34
CA VAL A 140 -1.73 2.72 -11.67
C VAL A 140 -0.28 3.04 -12.01
N ARG A 141 0.50 3.57 -11.06
CA ARG A 141 1.92 3.88 -11.28
C ARG A 141 2.73 2.62 -11.58
N ILE A 142 2.56 1.57 -10.78
CA ILE A 142 3.26 0.29 -10.96
C ILE A 142 2.83 -0.34 -12.29
N ALA A 143 1.54 -0.38 -12.58
CA ALA A 143 1.00 -0.95 -13.80
C ALA A 143 1.55 -0.26 -15.05
N ARG A 144 1.60 1.08 -15.08
CA ARG A 144 2.20 1.84 -16.18
C ARG A 144 3.69 1.55 -16.37
N ILE A 145 4.44 1.48 -15.26
CA ILE A 145 5.89 1.21 -15.30
C ILE A 145 6.16 -0.18 -15.90
N HIS A 146 5.35 -1.16 -15.56
CA HIS A 146 5.54 -2.56 -15.96
C HIS A 146 4.70 -3.00 -17.17
N ASP A 147 3.88 -2.12 -17.74
CA ASP A 147 2.88 -2.48 -18.75
C ASP A 147 1.90 -3.58 -18.27
N ALA A 148 1.59 -3.61 -16.99
CA ALA A 148 0.76 -4.64 -16.35
C ALA A 148 -0.74 -4.36 -16.54
N GLU A 149 -1.56 -5.41 -16.51
CA GLU A 149 -3.00 -5.28 -16.32
C GLU A 149 -3.31 -4.87 -14.87
N LEU A 150 -4.22 -3.91 -14.69
CA LEU A 150 -4.78 -3.57 -13.39
C LEU A 150 -6.24 -4.04 -13.33
N LYS A 151 -6.49 -5.08 -12.55
CA LYS A 151 -7.83 -5.53 -12.19
C LYS A 151 -8.28 -4.86 -10.90
N ILE A 152 -9.34 -4.06 -10.97
CA ILE A 152 -10.01 -3.51 -9.79
C ILE A 152 -11.21 -4.39 -9.47
N LEU A 153 -11.14 -5.10 -8.34
CA LEU A 153 -12.19 -5.99 -7.89
C LEU A 153 -13.09 -5.29 -6.87
N ARG A 154 -14.38 -5.16 -7.21
CA ARG A 154 -15.41 -4.60 -6.33
C ARG A 154 -16.42 -5.68 -5.96
N LEU A 155 -16.48 -5.98 -4.66
CA LEU A 155 -17.43 -6.94 -4.11
C LEU A 155 -18.68 -6.21 -3.60
N VAL A 156 -19.84 -6.64 -4.08
CA VAL A 156 -21.16 -6.09 -3.73
C VAL A 156 -22.09 -7.18 -3.20
N ARG A 157 -23.16 -6.78 -2.51
CA ARG A 157 -24.15 -7.70 -1.95
C ARG A 157 -25.24 -8.03 -2.95
N GLU A 158 -25.98 -9.11 -2.68
CA GLU A 158 -27.21 -9.41 -3.42
C GLU A 158 -28.17 -8.21 -3.42
N GLY A 159 -28.82 -8.01 -4.58
CA GLY A 159 -29.72 -6.87 -4.81
C GLY A 159 -29.03 -5.59 -5.28
N THR A 160 -27.70 -5.53 -5.34
CA THR A 160 -26.99 -4.43 -6.01
C THR A 160 -27.06 -4.60 -7.53
N ASN A 161 -27.41 -3.52 -8.24
CA ASN A 161 -27.30 -3.47 -9.70
C ASN A 161 -25.81 -3.36 -10.09
N ILE A 162 -25.31 -4.37 -10.79
CA ILE A 162 -23.91 -4.49 -11.17
C ILE A 162 -23.49 -3.38 -12.15
N ASP A 163 -24.37 -3.03 -13.09
CA ASP A 163 -24.07 -2.03 -14.12
C ASP A 163 -24.00 -0.62 -13.52
N ASP A 164 -24.95 -0.29 -12.63
CA ASP A 164 -24.94 1.00 -11.92
C ASP A 164 -23.69 1.14 -11.02
N GLU A 165 -23.31 0.06 -10.31
CA GLU A 165 -22.10 0.08 -9.47
C GLU A 165 -20.84 0.21 -10.34
N ARG A 166 -20.79 -0.43 -11.51
CA ARG A 166 -19.68 -0.33 -12.46
C ARG A 166 -19.52 1.10 -12.96
N GLU A 167 -20.61 1.75 -13.38
CA GLU A 167 -20.60 3.13 -13.84
C GLU A 167 -20.16 4.07 -12.71
N SER A 168 -20.76 3.92 -11.52
CA SER A 168 -20.39 4.72 -10.34
C SER A 168 -18.92 4.55 -9.95
N LEU A 169 -18.39 3.32 -10.01
CA LEU A 169 -16.98 3.05 -9.76
C LEU A 169 -16.10 3.75 -10.79
N LEU A 170 -16.42 3.61 -12.08
CA LEU A 170 -15.64 4.19 -13.17
C LEU A 170 -15.59 5.72 -13.04
N GLU A 171 -16.73 6.38 -12.86
CA GLU A 171 -16.80 7.83 -12.61
C GLU A 171 -15.94 8.25 -11.41
N THR A 172 -15.95 7.44 -10.35
CA THR A 172 -15.18 7.73 -9.14
C THR A 172 -13.68 7.70 -9.43
N ILE A 173 -13.18 6.69 -10.14
CA ILE A 173 -11.75 6.47 -10.33
C ILE A 173 -11.17 7.14 -11.58
N ASP A 174 -12.02 7.60 -12.51
CA ASP A 174 -11.67 8.22 -13.79
C ASP A 174 -10.49 9.22 -13.69
N PRO A 175 -10.42 10.13 -12.70
CA PRO A 175 -9.32 11.09 -12.60
C PRO A 175 -7.91 10.47 -12.47
N LEU A 176 -7.81 9.20 -12.07
CA LEU A 176 -6.55 8.47 -11.96
C LEU A 176 -6.30 7.47 -13.10
N VAL A 177 -7.35 7.02 -13.79
CA VAL A 177 -7.27 5.90 -14.73
C VAL A 177 -7.67 6.26 -16.16
N ASN A 178 -8.14 7.48 -16.43
CA ASN A 178 -8.61 7.94 -17.74
C ASN A 178 -7.65 7.64 -18.90
N ASP A 179 -6.34 7.80 -18.68
CA ASP A 179 -5.28 7.53 -19.66
C ASP A 179 -4.59 6.19 -19.37
N PHE A 180 -5.34 5.17 -18.93
CA PHE A 180 -4.79 3.85 -18.61
C PHE A 180 -5.60 2.73 -19.27
N ASP A 181 -5.06 2.23 -20.39
CA ASP A 181 -5.79 1.34 -21.30
C ASP A 181 -5.93 -0.11 -20.80
N LYS A 182 -5.08 -0.55 -19.86
CA LYS A 182 -5.09 -1.93 -19.33
C LYS A 182 -5.87 -2.05 -18.01
N LEU A 183 -6.99 -1.34 -17.92
CA LEU A 183 -7.88 -1.37 -16.78
C LEU A 183 -8.97 -2.43 -16.97
N ASN A 184 -9.10 -3.30 -15.99
CA ASN A 184 -10.19 -4.27 -15.90
C ASN A 184 -11.02 -3.99 -14.63
N LEU A 185 -12.29 -3.61 -14.81
CA LEU A 185 -13.22 -3.44 -13.70
C LEU A 185 -14.05 -4.71 -13.52
N ASP A 186 -13.90 -5.37 -12.38
CA ASP A 186 -14.63 -6.60 -12.06
C ASP A 186 -15.54 -6.35 -10.85
N ILE A 187 -16.86 -6.38 -11.08
CA ILE A 187 -17.87 -6.18 -10.05
C ILE A 187 -18.55 -7.53 -9.81
N ARG A 188 -18.37 -8.10 -8.61
CA ARG A 188 -18.89 -9.43 -8.26
C ARG A 188 -19.79 -9.39 -7.04
N LEU A 189 -20.81 -10.25 -7.05
CA LEU A 189 -21.60 -10.53 -5.86
C LEU A 189 -20.78 -11.42 -4.91
N ALA A 190 -20.75 -11.06 -3.64
CA ALA A 190 -20.15 -11.88 -2.60
C ALA A 190 -20.86 -11.67 -1.25
N GLU A 191 -21.00 -12.75 -0.48
CA GLU A 191 -21.55 -12.67 0.88
C GLU A 191 -20.57 -11.95 1.83
N ASP A 192 -19.27 -12.21 1.66
CA ASP A 192 -18.21 -11.57 2.42
C ASP A 192 -17.00 -11.20 1.55
N VAL A 193 -16.30 -10.15 1.99
CA VAL A 193 -15.17 -9.58 1.24
C VAL A 193 -14.00 -10.55 1.15
N THR A 194 -13.78 -11.38 2.19
CA THR A 194 -12.61 -12.26 2.22
C THR A 194 -12.83 -13.42 1.26
N SER A 195 -13.97 -14.10 1.32
CA SER A 195 -14.30 -15.20 0.40
C SER A 195 -14.35 -14.73 -1.05
N GLY A 196 -14.91 -13.54 -1.32
CA GLY A 196 -14.94 -13.01 -2.69
C GLY A 196 -13.53 -12.75 -3.26
N ILE A 197 -12.60 -12.25 -2.44
CA ILE A 197 -11.18 -12.10 -2.88
C ILE A 197 -10.49 -13.46 -3.01
N MET A 198 -10.82 -14.44 -2.16
CA MET A 198 -10.24 -15.79 -2.29
C MET A 198 -10.74 -16.51 -3.54
N ALA A 199 -12.03 -16.36 -3.88
CA ALA A 199 -12.59 -16.91 -5.11
C ALA A 199 -11.93 -16.30 -6.35
N ASP A 200 -11.62 -15.00 -6.32
CA ASP A 200 -10.86 -14.34 -7.39
C ASP A 200 -9.47 -14.97 -7.59
N PHE A 201 -8.77 -15.36 -6.51
CA PHE A 201 -7.50 -16.09 -6.60
C PHE A 201 -7.62 -17.51 -7.15
N GLU A 202 -8.81 -18.11 -7.13
CA GLU A 202 -9.08 -19.41 -7.75
C GLU A 202 -9.34 -19.27 -9.25
N ASP A 203 -9.92 -18.14 -9.68
CA ASP A 203 -10.24 -17.84 -11.07
C ASP A 203 -9.03 -17.31 -11.86
N ASP A 204 -8.28 -16.38 -11.25
CA ASP A 204 -7.24 -15.61 -11.92
C ASP A 204 -5.91 -15.62 -11.15
N ALA A 205 -4.81 -15.69 -11.90
CA ALA A 205 -3.47 -15.55 -11.34
C ALA A 205 -3.03 -14.08 -11.38
N HIS A 206 -2.51 -13.59 -10.25
CA HIS A 206 -1.98 -12.24 -10.11
C HIS A 206 -0.54 -12.28 -9.59
N ASP A 207 0.29 -11.33 -9.98
CA ASP A 207 1.67 -11.22 -9.46
C ASP A 207 1.72 -10.40 -8.18
N LEU A 208 0.86 -9.39 -8.11
CA LEU A 208 0.79 -8.43 -7.00
C LEU A 208 -0.66 -8.12 -6.64
N VAL A 209 -0.99 -8.27 -5.36
CA VAL A 209 -2.21 -7.70 -4.77
C VAL A 209 -1.85 -6.42 -4.05
N ILE A 210 -2.53 -5.32 -4.35
CA ILE A 210 -2.43 -4.08 -3.59
C ILE A 210 -3.71 -3.94 -2.78
N ILE A 211 -3.60 -3.79 -1.46
CA ILE A 211 -4.77 -3.71 -0.58
C ILE A 211 -4.64 -2.61 0.45
N GLY A 212 -5.67 -1.77 0.53
CA GLY A 212 -5.77 -0.71 1.51
C GLY A 212 -6.09 -1.24 2.91
N ALA A 213 -5.52 -0.60 3.93
CA ALA A 213 -5.87 -0.82 5.33
C ALA A 213 -7.39 -0.71 5.57
N SER A 214 -7.91 -1.54 6.48
CA SER A 214 -9.31 -1.46 6.93
C SER A 214 -9.46 -0.40 8.02
N ARG A 215 -10.69 0.02 8.32
CA ARG A 215 -10.99 0.96 9.43
C ARG A 215 -10.48 0.47 10.81
N GLU A 216 -10.22 -0.82 10.91
CA GLU A 216 -9.71 -1.52 12.11
C GLU A 216 -8.20 -1.39 12.32
N TRP A 217 -7.44 -0.73 11.42
CA TRP A 217 -5.98 -0.69 11.44
C TRP A 217 -5.34 -0.20 12.76
N GLY A 218 -6.09 0.47 13.63
CA GLY A 218 -5.65 0.89 14.97
C GLY A 218 -5.87 -0.13 16.10
N ILE A 219 -6.57 -1.23 15.85
CA ILE A 219 -6.94 -2.23 16.87
C ILE A 219 -5.70 -3.05 17.28
N ARG A 220 -5.66 -3.50 18.54
CA ARG A 220 -4.47 -4.12 19.17
C ARG A 220 -3.99 -5.40 18.47
N ASN A 221 -4.84 -6.10 17.74
CA ASN A 221 -4.60 -7.46 17.22
C ASN A 221 -4.50 -7.57 15.69
N VAL A 222 -4.52 -6.44 14.98
CA VAL A 222 -4.37 -6.39 13.51
C VAL A 222 -3.18 -5.51 13.13
N LEU A 223 -2.58 -5.79 11.99
CA LEU A 223 -1.48 -5.03 11.43
C LEU A 223 -2.04 -3.83 10.67
N ILE A 224 -2.81 -4.07 9.62
CA ILE A 224 -3.51 -3.02 8.86
C ILE A 224 -5.02 -3.27 8.71
N GLY A 225 -5.54 -4.37 9.28
CA GLY A 225 -6.98 -4.67 9.36
C GLY A 225 -7.25 -6.15 9.14
N THR A 226 -8.39 -6.65 9.62
CA THR A 226 -8.69 -8.09 9.58
C THR A 226 -8.64 -8.67 8.17
N ILE A 227 -9.32 -8.02 7.21
CA ILE A 227 -9.36 -8.49 5.83
C ILE A 227 -7.97 -8.42 5.17
N PRO A 228 -7.28 -7.25 5.13
CA PRO A 228 -5.97 -7.17 4.51
C PRO A 228 -4.91 -8.08 5.14
N ASP A 229 -4.97 -8.29 6.46
CA ASP A 229 -4.06 -9.23 7.14
C ASP A 229 -4.31 -10.68 6.68
N ILE A 230 -5.59 -11.09 6.53
CA ILE A 230 -5.94 -12.42 6.01
C ILE A 230 -5.50 -12.56 4.54
N ILE A 231 -5.76 -11.55 3.70
CA ILE A 231 -5.33 -11.56 2.29
C ILE A 231 -3.80 -11.64 2.21
N ALA A 232 -3.10 -10.81 2.98
CA ALA A 232 -1.65 -10.86 3.03
C ALA A 232 -1.16 -12.23 3.50
N ASP A 233 -1.84 -12.91 4.42
CA ASP A 233 -1.45 -14.24 4.87
C ASP A 233 -1.65 -15.34 3.83
N ARG A 234 -2.78 -15.31 3.11
CA ARG A 234 -3.25 -16.43 2.29
C ARG A 234 -3.07 -16.27 0.78
N ALA A 235 -2.91 -15.05 0.28
CA ALA A 235 -2.77 -14.82 -1.17
C ALA A 235 -1.61 -15.65 -1.75
N PRO A 236 -1.76 -16.21 -2.97
CA PRO A 236 -0.72 -17.02 -3.59
C PRO A 236 0.48 -16.18 -4.07
N CYS A 237 0.32 -14.87 -4.21
CA CYS A 237 1.29 -13.95 -4.78
C CYS A 237 1.75 -12.87 -3.78
N SER A 238 2.55 -11.90 -4.25
CA SER A 238 3.04 -10.83 -3.37
C SER A 238 1.91 -9.88 -3.00
N VAL A 239 1.94 -9.34 -1.79
CA VAL A 239 0.89 -8.43 -1.30
C VAL A 239 1.50 -7.13 -0.79
N LEU A 240 1.12 -6.02 -1.39
CA LEU A 240 1.44 -4.67 -0.95
C LEU A 240 0.25 -4.10 -0.17
N MET A 241 0.43 -4.04 1.14
CA MET A 241 -0.52 -3.46 2.08
C MET A 241 -0.24 -1.97 2.23
N VAL A 242 -1.25 -1.12 2.11
CA VAL A 242 -1.05 0.34 2.13
C VAL A 242 -1.95 1.06 3.11
N ARG A 243 -1.43 2.11 3.74
CA ARG A 243 -2.17 2.98 4.65
C ARG A 243 -1.82 4.44 4.39
N ARG A 244 -2.80 5.16 3.86
CA ARG A 244 -2.81 6.63 3.82
C ARG A 244 -2.76 7.25 5.23
N TYR A 245 -1.82 8.14 5.47
CA TYR A 245 -1.78 9.01 6.64
C TYR A 245 -2.76 10.15 6.48
N VAL A 246 -3.35 10.49 7.61
CA VAL A 246 -4.49 11.38 7.72
C VAL A 246 -4.20 12.30 8.89
N SER A 247 -3.77 13.53 8.65
CA SER A 247 -3.56 14.50 9.73
C SER A 247 -4.87 14.81 10.49
N GLU A 248 -4.80 15.14 11.78
CA GLU A 248 -6.03 15.43 12.56
C GLU A 248 -6.80 16.65 12.01
N HIS A 249 -6.10 17.60 11.37
CA HIS A 249 -6.71 18.82 10.82
C HIS A 249 -7.54 18.58 9.56
N TRP A 250 -7.21 17.57 8.76
CA TRP A 250 -8.00 17.25 7.58
C TRP A 250 -9.07 16.18 7.84
N LYS A 251 -9.14 15.54 9.03
CA LYS A 251 -10.27 14.63 9.34
C LYS A 251 -11.63 15.35 9.25
N VAL A 252 -11.67 16.64 9.63
CA VAL A 252 -12.86 17.50 9.52
C VAL A 252 -13.18 17.83 8.05
N LYS A 253 -12.16 18.15 7.24
CA LYS A 253 -12.33 18.43 5.80
C LYS A 253 -12.53 17.18 4.94
N ALA A 254 -12.05 16.01 5.35
CA ALA A 254 -12.27 14.74 4.67
C ALA A 254 -13.73 14.32 4.80
N SER A 255 -14.31 14.49 6.00
CA SER A 255 -15.75 14.29 6.18
C SER A 255 -16.57 15.29 5.37
N GLU A 256 -16.11 16.52 5.17
CA GLU A 256 -16.81 17.52 4.33
C GLU A 256 -16.55 17.37 2.83
N GLY A 257 -15.37 16.91 2.43
CA GLY A 257 -14.96 16.69 1.04
C GLY A 257 -15.58 15.42 0.46
N PHE A 258 -15.59 14.32 1.23
CA PHE A 258 -16.37 13.12 0.86
C PHE A 258 -17.88 13.39 0.87
N LYS A 259 -18.36 14.30 1.73
CA LYS A 259 -19.77 14.70 1.76
C LYS A 259 -20.11 15.63 0.59
N ARG A 260 -19.24 16.57 0.20
CA ARG A 260 -19.39 17.40 -1.01
C ARG A 260 -19.28 16.59 -2.30
N ILE A 261 -18.44 15.56 -2.35
CA ILE A 261 -18.40 14.61 -3.47
C ILE A 261 -19.72 13.82 -3.52
N ARG A 262 -20.23 13.33 -2.38
CA ARG A 262 -21.57 12.70 -2.30
C ARG A 262 -22.72 13.65 -2.68
N GLU A 263 -22.68 14.90 -2.27
CA GLU A 263 -23.70 15.93 -2.52
C GLU A 263 -23.68 16.40 -3.98
N ASN A 264 -22.49 16.53 -4.59
CA ASN A 264 -22.35 16.85 -6.02
C ASN A 264 -22.71 15.66 -6.93
N LEU A 265 -22.60 14.41 -6.44
CA LEU A 265 -23.00 13.19 -7.15
C LEU A 265 -24.45 12.76 -6.86
N GLY A 266 -25.27 13.59 -6.19
CA GLY A 266 -26.70 13.33 -5.98
C GLY A 266 -27.04 12.16 -5.06
N LEU A 267 -26.07 11.58 -4.35
CA LEU A 267 -26.25 10.41 -3.49
C LEU A 267 -26.66 10.84 -2.06
N THR A 268 -27.90 11.35 -1.92
CA THR A 268 -28.57 11.47 -0.61
C THR A 268 -29.53 10.30 -0.41
N SER A 269 -29.22 9.38 0.50
CA SER A 269 -30.19 8.47 1.08
C SER A 269 -30.75 9.07 2.37
N SER A 270 -31.64 10.04 2.24
CA SER A 270 -32.55 10.41 3.33
C SER A 270 -33.97 10.31 2.78
N PRO A 271 -34.87 9.52 3.41
CA PRO A 271 -36.27 9.50 3.03
C PRO A 271 -36.87 10.89 3.21
N ALA A 272 -37.70 11.33 2.27
CA ALA A 272 -38.57 12.47 2.48
C ALA A 272 -39.46 12.16 3.70
N THR A 273 -39.30 12.96 4.75
CA THR A 273 -40.25 13.00 5.86
C THR A 273 -41.52 13.64 5.32
N ASN A 274 -42.47 12.83 4.85
CA ASN A 274 -43.82 13.31 4.62
C ASN A 274 -44.42 13.70 5.98
N GLN A 275 -44.80 14.96 6.08
CA GLN A 275 -45.68 15.48 7.10
C GLN A 275 -47.11 15.03 6.79
N GLU A 276 -47.70 14.26 7.70
CA GLU A 276 -49.10 14.37 8.12
C GLU A 276 -49.14 14.24 9.66
#